data_AF-B2WAI3-F1
#
_entry.id   AF-B2WAI3-F1
#
_cell.length_a   1.000
_cell.length_b   1.000
_cell.length_c   1.000
_cell.angle_alpha   90.00
_cell.angle_beta   90.00
_cell.angle_gamma   90.00
#
_symmetry.space_group_name_H-M   'P 1'
#
loop_
_entity.id
_entity.type
_entity.pdbx_description
1 polymer ?
#
loop_
_entity_poly.entity_id
_entity_poly.type
_entity_poly.pdbx_seq_one_letter_code
_entity_poly.pdbx_strand_id
1 'polypeptide(L)'
;MLVYHHVLLYNAYIECMEPPNPHTLSPRSTSYHDTETGFTFSETKAAATLTSNIVYRIAQPANVPANTPYDIVLQVVAPISLGWVGLAWGGGMIRNPLTVGYPNGNKASTVSSRWATGCTSYTSASGAVVIDPTGSRRFGFACSQSKVSNPGSATASIPVHDVYGYITHDFAAGANSGWDALLARNGGRNMTV
;
A
#
# COMPACT_ATOMS: atom_id res chain seq x y z
N MET A 1 -13.10 -2.16 13.97
CA MET A 1 -11.95 -1.81 13.11
C MET A 1 -11.59 -3.06 12.33
N LEU A 2 -11.59 -3.04 11.00
CA LEU A 2 -11.02 -4.15 10.22
C LEU A 2 -9.52 -3.87 10.06
N VAL A 3 -8.69 -4.77 10.56
CA VAL A 3 -7.24 -4.75 10.34
C VAL A 3 -6.96 -5.72 9.20
N TYR A 4 -6.34 -5.24 8.12
CA TYR A 4 -6.16 -6.01 6.91
C TYR A 4 -4.74 -6.59 6.91
N HIS A 5 -4.62 -7.84 7.34
CA HIS A 5 -3.35 -8.58 7.30
C HIS A 5 -3.24 -9.33 5.97
N HIS A 6 -2.48 -8.78 5.03
CA HIS A 6 -2.09 -9.51 3.82
C HIS A 6 -0.69 -9.07 3.36
N VAL A 7 0.29 -9.98 3.51
CA VAL A 7 1.61 -9.83 2.92
C VAL A 7 1.47 -9.85 1.40
N LEU A 8 1.99 -8.84 0.70
CA LEU A 8 2.08 -8.80 -0.76
C LEU A 8 3.36 -8.06 -1.20
N LEU A 9 4.00 -8.59 -2.24
CA LEU A 9 5.38 -8.34 -2.60
C LEU A 9 5.45 -7.69 -4.00
N TYR A 10 6.06 -6.50 -4.14
CA TYR A 10 6.10 -5.73 -5.40
C TYR A 10 7.32 -4.79 -5.56
N ASN A 11 7.73 -4.53 -6.81
CA ASN A 11 8.70 -3.50 -7.22
C ASN A 11 7.94 -2.28 -7.88
N ALA A 12 8.22 -1.00 -7.54
CA ALA A 12 7.57 0.24 -8.07
C ALA A 12 8.25 1.59 -7.61
N TYR A 13 7.97 2.85 -8.04
CA TYR A 13 7.92 3.56 -9.36
C TYR A 13 6.85 3.23 -10.43
N ILE A 14 6.53 4.07 -11.45
CA ILE A 14 6.41 5.55 -11.72
C ILE A 14 6.03 5.72 -13.22
N GLU A 15 5.29 6.71 -13.76
CA GLU A 15 4.45 7.84 -13.29
C GLU A 15 3.26 8.00 -14.30
N CYS A 16 2.05 8.46 -13.90
CA CYS A 16 1.59 9.84 -14.13
C CYS A 16 0.64 10.34 -13.02
N MET A 17 1.03 11.45 -12.36
CA MET A 17 0.25 12.42 -11.58
C MET A 17 1.11 13.69 -11.51
N GLU A 18 0.55 14.90 -11.58
CA GLU A 18 1.37 16.13 -11.78
C GLU A 18 2.51 16.32 -10.76
N PRO A 19 3.67 16.87 -11.21
CA PRO A 19 4.85 17.02 -10.38
C PRO A 19 4.59 17.99 -9.19
N PRO A 20 5.15 17.71 -8.00
CA PRO A 20 4.80 18.42 -6.79
C PRO A 20 5.40 19.84 -6.71
N ASN A 21 4.54 20.80 -6.38
CA ASN A 21 4.95 22.11 -5.85
C ASN A 21 5.73 21.91 -4.52
N PRO A 22 6.93 22.49 -4.32
CA PRO A 22 7.76 22.27 -3.13
C PRO A 22 7.18 22.90 -1.85
N HIS A 23 6.29 22.17 -1.17
CA HIS A 23 5.82 22.50 0.17
C HIS A 23 6.58 21.65 1.21
N THR A 24 7.58 22.27 1.83
CA THR A 24 8.45 21.65 2.84
C THR A 24 7.77 21.55 4.21
N LEU A 25 6.95 20.53 4.39
CA LEU A 25 6.66 19.92 5.70
C LEU A 25 6.62 18.41 5.50
N SER A 26 7.66 17.69 5.91
CA SER A 26 7.65 16.21 5.85
C SER A 26 6.75 15.66 6.96
N PRO A 27 5.60 15.02 6.65
CA PRO A 27 4.93 14.19 7.63
C PRO A 27 5.84 12.98 7.91
N ARG A 28 6.42 12.94 9.09
CA ARG A 28 7.27 11.81 9.53
C ARG A 28 6.36 10.61 9.83
N SER A 29 6.57 9.51 9.12
CA SER A 29 5.86 8.26 9.43
C SER A 29 6.22 7.80 10.85
N THR A 30 5.21 7.37 11.60
CA THR A 30 5.39 6.93 13.00
C THR A 30 5.64 5.44 13.07
N SER A 31 6.59 4.98 13.89
CA SER A 31 6.76 3.55 14.10
C SER A 31 5.56 2.97 14.87
N TYR A 32 5.07 1.82 14.42
CA TYR A 32 3.92 1.10 15.00
C TYR A 32 4.26 -0.38 15.12
N HIS A 33 4.31 -0.90 16.35
CA HIS A 33 4.50 -2.33 16.59
C HIS A 33 3.14 -3.04 16.63
N ASP A 34 2.96 -4.00 15.73
CA ASP A 34 1.81 -4.90 15.69
C ASP A 34 2.13 -6.16 16.50
N THR A 35 1.50 -6.30 17.68
CA THR A 35 1.75 -7.43 18.58
C THR A 35 1.21 -8.77 18.06
N GLU A 36 0.21 -8.74 17.17
CA GLU A 36 -0.41 -9.94 16.59
C GLU A 36 0.54 -10.61 15.58
N THR A 37 1.11 -9.81 14.67
CA THR A 37 2.06 -10.30 13.66
C THR A 37 3.51 -10.30 14.13
N GLY A 38 3.86 -9.43 15.07
CA GLY A 38 5.23 -9.14 15.50
C GLY A 38 5.97 -8.13 14.61
N PHE A 39 5.38 -7.65 13.51
CA PHE A 39 5.99 -6.66 12.64
C PHE A 39 6.00 -5.26 13.27
N THR A 40 7.08 -4.54 13.04
CA THR A 40 7.16 -3.09 13.26
C THR A 40 6.99 -2.37 11.93
N PHE A 41 5.96 -1.55 11.82
CA PHE A 41 5.57 -0.82 10.62
C PHE A 41 5.95 0.65 10.72
N SER A 42 6.28 1.25 9.58
CA SER A 42 6.19 2.70 9.38
C SER A 42 4.74 3.05 9.04
N GLU A 43 4.08 3.88 9.85
CA GLU A 43 2.68 4.28 9.71
C GLU A 43 2.54 5.69 9.14
N THR A 44 1.68 5.83 8.13
CA THR A 44 1.24 7.11 7.56
C THR A 44 -0.29 7.13 7.45
N LYS A 45 -0.92 8.30 7.63
CA LYS A 45 -2.37 8.48 7.57
C LYS A 45 -2.77 9.31 6.33
N ALA A 46 -3.81 8.86 5.64
CA ALA A 46 -4.42 9.52 4.49
C ALA A 46 -5.88 9.84 4.81
N ALA A 47 -6.32 11.08 4.62
CA ALA A 47 -7.69 11.48 4.90
C ALA A 47 -8.66 10.85 3.88
N ALA A 48 -9.61 10.05 4.38
CA ALA A 48 -10.68 9.44 3.57
C ALA A 48 -11.99 10.24 3.67
N THR A 49 -12.18 10.97 4.76
CA THR A 49 -13.18 12.04 4.92
C THR A 49 -12.56 13.15 5.78
N LEU A 50 -13.31 14.23 6.03
CA LEU A 50 -12.91 15.27 6.99
C LEU A 50 -12.68 14.76 8.43
N THR A 51 -13.16 13.56 8.76
CA THR A 51 -13.19 13.00 10.12
C THR A 51 -12.64 11.58 10.23
N SER A 52 -12.19 10.97 9.12
CA SER A 52 -11.70 9.59 9.10
C SER A 52 -10.52 9.42 8.16
N ASN A 53 -9.62 8.49 8.52
CA ASN A 53 -8.38 8.24 7.79
C ASN A 53 -8.30 6.78 7.35
N ILE A 54 -7.67 6.55 6.20
CA ILE A 54 -7.00 5.29 5.89
C ILE A 54 -5.61 5.37 6.50
N VAL A 55 -5.15 4.26 7.09
CA VAL A 55 -3.81 4.12 7.66
C VAL A 55 -3.04 3.15 6.76
N TYR A 56 -1.92 3.61 6.22
CA TYR A 56 -0.98 2.80 5.46
C TYR A 56 0.23 2.48 6.32
N ARG A 57 0.56 1.20 6.45
CA ARG A 57 1.62 0.68 7.30
C ARG A 57 2.54 -0.19 6.47
N ILE A 58 3.83 0.15 6.42
CA ILE A 58 4.82 -0.58 5.62
C ILE A 58 5.93 -1.09 6.53
N ALA A 59 6.11 -2.40 6.54
CA ALA A 59 7.23 -3.09 7.18
C ALA A 59 8.15 -3.67 6.09
N GLN A 60 9.44 -3.69 6.37
CA GLN A 60 10.50 -4.13 5.47
C GLN A 60 11.64 -4.81 6.26
N PRO A 61 12.51 -5.60 5.61
CA PRO A 61 13.74 -6.09 6.22
C PRO A 61 14.66 -4.94 6.63
N ALA A 62 15.34 -5.09 7.76
CA ALA A 62 16.48 -4.26 8.12
C ALA A 62 17.73 -4.66 7.31
N ASN A 63 18.64 -3.71 7.11
CA ASN A 63 19.95 -3.92 6.46
C ASN A 63 19.88 -4.43 5.01
N VAL A 64 18.87 -4.02 4.24
CA VAL A 64 18.79 -4.26 2.79
C VAL A 64 20.06 -3.73 2.10
N PRO A 65 20.82 -4.57 1.37
CA PRO A 65 21.98 -4.10 0.62
C PRO A 65 21.55 -3.21 -0.56
N ALA A 66 22.35 -2.19 -0.86
CA ALA A 66 22.06 -1.27 -1.97
C ALA A 66 21.83 -2.03 -3.28
N ASN A 67 20.85 -1.57 -4.07
CA ASN A 67 20.42 -2.16 -5.34
C ASN A 67 19.94 -3.62 -5.29
N THR A 68 19.66 -4.17 -4.09
CA THR A 68 19.09 -5.51 -3.94
C THR A 68 17.56 -5.41 -3.85
N PRO A 69 16.79 -6.14 -4.67
CA PRO A 69 15.33 -6.25 -4.50
C PRO A 69 14.98 -6.85 -3.14
N TYR A 70 13.90 -6.38 -2.52
CA TYR A 70 13.45 -6.87 -1.22
C TYR A 70 11.94 -6.88 -1.13
N ASP A 71 11.45 -7.78 -0.28
CA ASP A 71 10.05 -7.97 0.03
C ASP A 71 9.57 -6.98 1.09
N ILE A 72 8.31 -6.54 1.00
CA ILE A 72 7.66 -5.66 1.98
C ILE A 72 6.35 -6.26 2.48
N VAL A 73 5.89 -5.82 3.65
CA VAL A 73 4.56 -6.11 4.16
C VAL A 73 3.78 -4.81 4.24
N LEU A 74 2.70 -4.72 3.44
CA LEU A 74 1.73 -3.64 3.52
C LEU A 74 0.55 -4.07 4.40
N GLN A 75 0.32 -3.35 5.50
CA GLN A 75 -0.94 -3.38 6.23
C GLN A 75 -1.71 -2.10 5.90
N VAL A 76 -3.01 -2.24 5.64
CA VAL A 76 -3.93 -1.12 5.47
C VAL A 76 -5.01 -1.20 6.55
N VAL A 77 -5.36 -0.09 7.18
CA VAL A 77 -6.48 -0.03 8.13
C VAL A 77 -7.43 1.07 7.66
N ALA A 78 -8.67 0.71 7.39
CA ALA A 78 -9.65 1.59 6.74
C ALA A 78 -11.03 1.53 7.43
N PRO A 79 -11.82 2.61 7.40
CA PRO A 79 -13.21 2.59 7.83
C PRO A 79 -14.02 1.56 7.04
N ILE A 80 -14.90 0.81 7.73
CA ILE A 80 -15.75 -0.24 7.10
C ILE A 80 -16.82 0.33 6.14
N SER A 81 -16.99 1.65 6.12
CA SER A 81 -17.86 2.39 5.21
C SER A 81 -17.22 2.62 3.83
N LEU A 82 -15.92 2.38 3.66
CA LEU A 82 -15.27 2.43 2.36
C LEU A 82 -15.51 1.12 1.61
N GLY A 83 -16.00 1.24 0.38
CA GLY A 83 -16.21 0.12 -0.54
C GLY A 83 -14.92 -0.39 -1.18
N TRP A 84 -13.90 0.46 -1.31
CA TRP A 84 -12.53 0.08 -1.64
C TRP A 84 -11.51 1.18 -1.28
N VAL A 85 -10.24 0.80 -1.14
CA VAL A 85 -9.08 1.68 -0.93
C VAL A 85 -7.94 1.30 -1.87
N GLY A 86 -7.11 2.27 -2.28
CA GLY A 86 -6.03 2.07 -3.23
C GLY A 86 -4.79 2.91 -2.91
N LEU A 87 -3.61 2.28 -3.06
CA LEU A 87 -2.29 2.89 -2.94
C LEU A 87 -1.57 2.84 -4.29
N ALA A 88 -1.01 3.96 -4.72
CA ALA A 88 -0.25 4.12 -5.95
C ALA A 88 1.25 4.29 -5.64
N TRP A 89 2.01 3.23 -5.88
CA TRP A 89 3.39 3.10 -5.38
C TRP A 89 4.39 4.09 -6.00
N GLY A 90 4.19 4.52 -7.24
CA GLY A 90 4.99 5.58 -7.86
C GLY A 90 4.29 6.95 -7.89
N GLY A 91 3.36 7.22 -6.97
CA GLY A 91 2.79 8.56 -6.79
C GLY A 91 1.57 8.87 -7.65
N GLY A 92 1.36 8.17 -8.78
CA GLY A 92 0.27 8.40 -9.73
C GLY A 92 -0.53 7.16 -10.10
N MET A 93 -1.73 7.34 -10.68
CA MET A 93 -2.60 6.21 -11.05
C MET A 93 -2.13 5.50 -12.32
N ILE A 94 -1.88 6.26 -13.39
CA ILE A 94 -1.51 5.72 -14.70
C ILE A 94 -0.05 5.26 -14.66
N ARG A 95 0.28 4.15 -15.31
CA ARG A 95 1.64 3.59 -15.44
C ARG A 95 2.37 3.38 -14.10
N ASN A 96 1.62 2.93 -13.10
CA ASN A 96 2.12 2.63 -11.77
C ASN A 96 1.51 1.32 -11.27
N PRO A 97 2.22 0.55 -10.44
CA PRO A 97 1.61 -0.54 -9.69
C PRO A 97 0.66 0.08 -8.66
N LEU A 98 -0.56 -0.43 -8.65
CA LEU A 98 -1.64 -0.03 -7.75
C LEU A 98 -1.98 -1.22 -6.88
N THR A 99 -1.91 -1.08 -5.56
CA THR A 99 -2.49 -2.06 -4.64
C THR A 99 -3.89 -1.57 -4.26
N VAL A 100 -4.91 -2.35 -4.58
CA VAL A 100 -6.32 -2.04 -4.31
C VAL A 100 -6.92 -3.13 -3.43
N GLY A 101 -7.46 -2.72 -2.27
CA GLY A 101 -8.10 -3.59 -1.29
C GLY A 101 -9.58 -3.26 -1.09
N TYR A 102 -10.41 -4.28 -0.89
CA TYR A 102 -11.85 -4.11 -0.61
C TYR A 102 -12.41 -5.20 0.33
N PRO A 103 -13.37 -4.84 1.20
CA PRO A 103 -13.99 -5.79 2.13
C PRO A 103 -14.83 -6.83 1.40
N ASN A 104 -14.71 -8.09 1.81
CA ASN A 104 -15.40 -9.25 1.21
C ASN A 104 -16.42 -9.84 2.20
N GLY A 105 -17.31 -8.99 2.71
CA GLY A 105 -18.21 -9.33 3.80
C GLY A 105 -17.43 -9.73 5.06
N ASN A 106 -17.78 -10.87 5.66
CA ASN A 106 -17.11 -11.42 6.84
C ASN A 106 -15.87 -12.27 6.50
N LYS A 107 -15.45 -12.33 5.22
CA LYS A 107 -14.25 -13.07 4.79
C LYS A 107 -13.01 -12.20 4.88
N ALA A 108 -11.84 -12.84 4.75
CA ALA A 108 -10.61 -12.13 4.43
C ALA A 108 -10.85 -11.19 3.23
N SER A 109 -10.40 -9.94 3.38
CA SER A 109 -10.63 -8.90 2.38
C SER A 109 -9.79 -9.17 1.14
N THR A 110 -10.36 -8.86 -0.02
CA THR A 110 -9.67 -9.07 -1.29
C THR A 110 -8.68 -7.95 -1.51
N VAL A 111 -7.43 -8.32 -1.77
CA VAL A 111 -6.38 -7.40 -2.21
C VAL A 111 -5.96 -7.79 -3.62
N SER A 112 -5.77 -6.77 -4.46
CA SER A 112 -5.51 -6.91 -5.89
C SER A 112 -4.41 -5.96 -6.31
N SER A 113 -3.57 -6.41 -7.24
CA SER A 113 -2.50 -5.59 -7.79
C SER A 113 -2.72 -5.36 -9.28
N ARG A 114 -2.78 -4.07 -9.61
CA ARG A 114 -3.32 -3.56 -10.86
C ARG A 114 -2.33 -2.60 -11.50
N TRP A 115 -2.53 -2.37 -12.78
CA TRP A 115 -1.83 -1.33 -13.53
C TRP A 115 -2.84 -0.59 -14.39
N ALA A 116 -2.81 0.75 -14.36
CA ALA A 116 -3.71 1.55 -15.19
C ALA A 116 -2.98 2.07 -16.44
N THR A 117 -3.55 1.83 -17.61
CA THR A 117 -3.05 2.40 -18.89
C THR A 117 -3.72 3.73 -19.23
N GLY A 118 -4.85 4.04 -18.58
CA GLY A 118 -5.61 5.29 -18.65
C GLY A 118 -6.58 5.37 -17.45
N CYS A 119 -7.30 6.48 -17.29
CA CYS A 119 -8.11 6.75 -16.09
C CYS A 119 -9.28 5.78 -15.84
N THR A 120 -9.61 4.90 -16.79
CA THR A 120 -10.73 3.94 -16.72
C THR A 120 -10.35 2.50 -17.07
N SER A 121 -9.10 2.24 -17.43
CA SER A 121 -8.61 0.93 -17.85
C SER A 121 -7.61 0.35 -16.85
N TYR A 122 -7.86 -0.89 -16.41
CA TYR A 122 -6.99 -1.63 -15.50
C TYR A 122 -6.59 -2.97 -16.11
N THR A 123 -5.33 -3.33 -16.00
CA THR A 123 -4.79 -4.68 -16.27
C THR A 123 -4.23 -5.28 -14.99
N SER A 124 -3.84 -6.56 -15.04
CA SER A 124 -2.85 -7.11 -14.09
C SER A 124 -1.59 -6.22 -14.06
N ALA A 125 -0.92 -6.18 -12.92
CA ALA A 125 0.28 -5.36 -12.71
C ALA A 125 1.35 -5.59 -13.81
N SER A 126 1.97 -4.51 -14.31
CA SER A 126 3.00 -4.58 -15.34
C SER A 126 4.07 -3.48 -15.18
N GLY A 127 5.12 -3.75 -14.41
CA GLY A 127 6.23 -2.83 -14.18
C GLY A 127 6.97 -3.17 -12.88
N ALA A 128 8.25 -2.80 -12.81
CA ALA A 128 9.13 -2.99 -11.65
C ALA A 128 10.16 -1.85 -11.60
N VAL A 129 10.41 -1.23 -10.44
CA VAL A 129 11.61 -0.41 -10.12
C VAL A 129 11.62 -0.16 -8.58
N VAL A 130 12.45 0.71 -7.99
CA VAL A 130 12.97 0.54 -6.61
C VAL A 130 12.40 1.51 -5.55
N ILE A 131 12.20 1.05 -4.31
CA ILE A 131 12.00 1.87 -3.10
C ILE A 131 13.32 1.92 -2.30
N ASP A 132 13.76 3.12 -1.88
CA ASP A 132 14.86 3.26 -0.92
C ASP A 132 14.37 2.88 0.49
N PRO A 133 14.94 1.83 1.13
CA PRO A 133 14.55 1.37 2.46
C PRO A 133 14.85 2.39 3.57
N THR A 134 15.77 3.32 3.34
CA THR A 134 16.17 4.37 4.30
C THR A 134 15.57 5.74 3.98
N GLY A 135 14.92 5.87 2.83
CA GLY A 135 14.41 7.14 2.31
C GLY A 135 12.96 7.43 2.65
N SER A 136 12.40 8.41 1.93
CA SER A 136 10.98 8.73 1.94
C SER A 136 10.44 8.82 0.51
N ARG A 137 9.16 8.51 0.32
CA ARG A 137 8.50 8.54 -0.98
C ARG A 137 7.11 9.15 -0.90
N ARG A 138 6.72 9.90 -1.93
CA ARG A 138 5.35 10.35 -2.13
C ARG A 138 4.53 9.27 -2.82
N PHE A 139 3.46 8.81 -2.19
CA PHE A 139 2.47 7.91 -2.77
C PHE A 139 1.22 8.70 -3.16
N GLY A 140 0.53 8.21 -4.19
CA GLY A 140 -0.86 8.56 -4.43
C GLY A 140 -1.74 7.62 -3.62
N PHE A 141 -2.88 8.09 -3.13
CA PHE A 141 -3.91 7.24 -2.55
C PHE A 141 -5.28 7.59 -3.13
N ALA A 142 -6.19 6.62 -3.10
CA ALA A 142 -7.58 6.79 -3.52
C ALA A 142 -8.51 5.88 -2.71
N CYS A 143 -9.79 6.25 -2.61
CA CYS A 143 -10.84 5.39 -2.06
C CYS A 143 -12.23 5.79 -2.56
N SER A 144 -13.19 4.86 -2.42
CA SER A 144 -14.61 5.15 -2.62
C SER A 144 -15.46 4.52 -1.51
N GLN A 145 -16.62 5.10 -1.25
CA GLN A 145 -17.71 4.47 -0.49
C GLN A 145 -18.50 3.46 -1.36
N SER A 146 -18.46 3.61 -2.68
CA SER A 146 -19.10 2.70 -3.63
C SER A 146 -18.45 1.31 -3.58
N LYS A 147 -19.25 0.29 -3.33
CA LYS A 147 -18.79 -1.09 -3.15
C LYS A 147 -18.42 -1.76 -4.48
N VAL A 148 -17.37 -2.58 -4.45
CA VAL A 148 -17.03 -3.48 -5.56
C VAL A 148 -18.15 -4.53 -5.72
N SER A 149 -18.65 -4.72 -6.93
CA SER A 149 -19.81 -5.57 -7.22
C SER A 149 -19.53 -7.08 -7.06
N ASN A 150 -18.29 -7.51 -7.31
CA ASN A 150 -17.81 -8.86 -7.05
C ASN A 150 -16.59 -8.81 -6.11
N PRO A 151 -16.80 -8.58 -4.79
CA PRO A 151 -15.69 -8.37 -3.86
C PRO A 151 -14.89 -9.65 -3.57
N GLY A 152 -15.32 -10.82 -4.07
CA GLY A 152 -14.57 -12.07 -4.00
C GLY A 152 -13.56 -12.28 -5.12
N SER A 153 -13.55 -11.43 -6.16
CA SER A 153 -12.58 -11.52 -7.27
C SER A 153 -11.54 -10.42 -7.18
N ALA A 154 -10.25 -10.78 -7.25
CA ALA A 154 -9.14 -9.84 -7.34
C ALA A 154 -9.10 -9.08 -8.68
N THR A 155 -9.80 -9.56 -9.71
CA THR A 155 -9.87 -8.91 -11.04
C THR A 155 -11.16 -8.13 -11.28
N ALA A 156 -12.04 -8.02 -10.27
CA ALA A 156 -13.30 -7.28 -10.40
C ALA A 156 -13.09 -5.81 -10.77
N SER A 157 -13.95 -5.27 -11.64
CA SER A 157 -14.02 -3.82 -11.87
C SER A 157 -14.36 -3.09 -10.58
N ILE A 158 -13.68 -1.97 -10.32
CA ILE A 158 -13.94 -1.10 -9.17
C ILE A 158 -14.65 0.18 -9.63
N PRO A 159 -15.55 0.77 -8.82
CA PRO A 159 -16.06 2.12 -9.05
C PRO A 159 -14.92 3.15 -9.08
N VAL A 160 -15.16 4.32 -9.68
CA VAL A 160 -14.23 5.46 -9.57
C VAL A 160 -14.10 5.91 -8.11
N HIS A 161 -12.97 6.54 -7.77
CA HIS A 161 -12.73 7.04 -6.42
C HIS A 161 -13.50 8.33 -6.13
N ASP A 162 -14.05 8.45 -4.93
CA ASP A 162 -14.69 9.68 -4.44
C ASP A 162 -13.65 10.64 -3.85
N VAL A 163 -12.58 10.09 -3.27
CA VAL A 163 -11.49 10.83 -2.63
C VAL A 163 -10.16 10.28 -3.10
N TYR A 164 -9.24 11.17 -3.44
CA TYR A 164 -7.87 10.86 -3.83
C TYR A 164 -6.93 11.98 -3.40
N GLY A 165 -5.64 11.69 -3.31
CA GLY A 165 -4.63 12.65 -2.91
C GLY A 165 -3.26 12.03 -2.77
N TYR A 166 -2.39 12.67 -2.00
CA TYR A 166 -1.03 12.22 -1.78
C TYR A 166 -0.69 12.12 -0.30
N ILE A 167 0.21 11.20 0.01
CA ILE A 167 0.90 11.11 1.29
C ILE A 167 2.40 10.99 1.06
N THR A 168 3.22 11.52 1.96
CA THR A 168 4.64 11.19 2.03
C THR A 168 4.83 10.13 3.10
N HIS A 169 5.58 9.09 2.77
CA HIS A 169 5.84 7.94 3.63
C HIS A 169 7.36 7.76 3.81
N ASP A 170 7.82 7.64 5.05
CA ASP A 170 9.20 7.35 5.45
C ASP A 170 9.30 5.88 5.86
N PHE A 171 10.19 5.13 5.22
CA PHE A 171 10.30 3.67 5.41
C PHE A 171 11.16 3.27 6.61
N ALA A 172 12.06 4.16 7.07
CA ALA A 172 13.07 3.81 8.07
C ALA A 172 12.45 3.37 9.41
N ALA A 173 11.29 3.92 9.77
CA ALA A 173 10.53 3.58 10.98
C ALA A 173 9.89 2.16 10.96
N GLY A 174 9.96 1.44 9.82
CA GLY A 174 9.42 0.10 9.60
C GLY A 174 10.46 -0.97 9.27
N ALA A 175 11.73 -0.75 9.59
CA ALA A 175 12.79 -1.74 9.41
C ALA A 175 12.75 -2.83 10.49
N ASN A 176 12.79 -4.10 10.08
CA ASN A 176 12.67 -5.26 10.98
C ASN A 176 13.89 -6.18 10.87
N SER A 177 14.54 -6.47 12.00
CA SER A 177 15.47 -7.61 12.10
C SER A 177 14.68 -8.93 12.14
N GLY A 178 15.31 -10.03 11.73
CA GLY A 178 14.67 -11.36 11.72
C GLY A 178 13.51 -11.49 10.71
N TRP A 179 13.58 -10.76 9.60
CA TRP A 179 12.55 -10.68 8.55
C TRP A 179 11.95 -12.04 8.16
N ASP A 180 12.80 -13.01 7.84
CA ASP A 180 12.38 -14.34 7.39
C ASP A 180 11.55 -15.09 8.44
N ALA A 181 11.87 -14.92 9.73
CA ALA A 181 11.12 -15.51 10.83
C ALA A 181 9.77 -14.81 11.03
N LEU A 182 9.70 -13.49 10.82
CA LEU A 182 8.44 -12.73 10.84
C LEU A 182 7.55 -13.13 9.65
N LEU A 183 8.11 -13.29 8.44
CA LEU A 183 7.36 -13.82 7.30
C LEU A 183 6.82 -15.22 7.59
N ALA A 184 7.67 -16.14 8.04
CA ALA A 184 7.28 -17.51 8.35
C ALA A 184 6.17 -17.59 9.41
N ARG A 185 6.24 -16.78 10.49
CA ARG A 185 5.18 -16.66 11.51
C ARG A 185 3.83 -16.25 10.91
N ASN A 186 3.84 -15.39 9.90
CA ASN A 186 2.65 -14.79 9.31
C ASN A 186 2.21 -15.48 8.00
N GLY A 187 2.72 -16.68 7.71
CA GLY A 187 2.40 -17.43 6.48
C GLY A 187 2.98 -16.83 5.19
N GLY A 188 3.81 -15.79 5.31
CA GLY A 188 4.58 -15.23 4.21
C GLY A 188 5.78 -16.12 3.84
N ARG A 189 6.28 -15.92 2.62
CA ARG A 189 7.52 -16.54 2.11
C ARG A 189 8.33 -15.46 1.42
N ASN A 190 9.65 -15.44 1.61
CA ASN A 190 10.53 -14.68 0.73
C ASN A 190 10.35 -15.22 -0.69
N MET A 191 10.08 -14.34 -1.65
CA MET A 191 10.11 -14.70 -3.06
C MET A 191 11.54 -14.55 -3.56
N THR A 192 12.29 -15.65 -3.57
CA THR A 192 13.56 -15.71 -4.30
C THR A 192 13.25 -15.49 -5.79
N VAL A 193 13.68 -14.34 -6.31
CA VAL A 193 13.63 -14.00 -7.74
C VAL A 193 14.61 -14.83 -8.56
#